data_AF-A0A1G2RV56-F1
#
_entry.id   AF-A0A1G2RV56-F1
#
_cell.length_a   1.000
_cell.length_b   1.000
_cell.length_c   1.000
_cell.angle_alpha   90.00
_cell.angle_beta   90.00
_cell.angle_gamma   90.00
#
_symmetry.space_group_name_H-M   'P 1'
#
loop_
_entity.id
_entity.type
_entity.pdbx_description
1 polymer ?
#
loop_
_entity_poly.entity_id
_entity_poly.type
_entity_poly.pdbx_seq_one_letter_code
_entity_poly.pdbx_strand_id
1 'polypeptide(L)'
;MEDKNLIAQISHLKEIKPRQEWVVLTRQRLFEEKAFGPIPEQTRYEVNLQKGGFWATIEGIASFMARSLQKPAFVIPMLALIVAGGGVGRAAYESLPGDKLFPIKAAAEQVYLRFAGEEERPAREFALAQQRLADLRAVAEQNKVKNLPLAIREFEANASKISEGFLQIVENQPSRALQASRQIVQLQKDKLEVEQILGAKIGEEQEEEVRKATRRLVEYELGFLETRSLTEEQAVLFENAKASVGAGDYESALEYIWILSQGAQDES
;
A
#
# COMPACT_ATOMS: atom_id res chain seq x y z
N MET A 1 -28.03 11.73 62.15
CA MET A 1 -27.21 11.24 63.28
C MET A 1 -26.54 9.88 62.99
N GLU A 2 -26.85 9.21 61.88
CA GLU A 2 -26.32 7.86 61.55
C GLU A 2 -24.86 7.85 61.07
N ASP A 3 -24.41 8.85 60.29
CA ASP A 3 -23.07 8.82 59.69
C ASP A 3 -21.92 8.91 60.70
N LYS A 4 -22.10 9.70 61.76
CA LYS A 4 -21.10 9.83 62.83
C LYS A 4 -20.92 8.52 63.60
N ASN A 5 -21.97 7.70 63.67
CA ASN A 5 -21.95 6.42 64.37
C ASN A 5 -21.25 5.34 63.53
N LEU A 6 -21.48 5.33 62.21
CA LEU A 6 -20.79 4.45 61.25
C LEU A 6 -19.29 4.73 61.19
N ILE A 7 -18.89 6.01 61.16
CA ILE A 7 -17.46 6.38 61.14
C ILE A 7 -16.76 5.93 62.43
N ALA A 8 -17.42 6.07 63.58
CA ALA A 8 -16.88 5.61 64.86
C ALA A 8 -16.77 4.06 64.95
N GLN A 9 -17.72 3.33 64.37
CA GLN A 9 -17.66 1.87 64.30
C GLN A 9 -16.53 1.40 63.36
N ILE A 10 -16.36 2.03 62.21
CA ILE A 10 -15.29 1.69 61.26
C ILE A 10 -13.90 2.06 61.82
N SER A 11 -13.77 3.14 62.60
CA SER A 11 -12.49 3.45 63.25
C SER A 11 -12.10 2.40 64.28
N HIS A 12 -13.06 1.83 65.01
CA HIS A 12 -12.79 0.76 65.98
C HIS A 12 -12.29 -0.54 65.32
N LEU A 13 -12.72 -0.82 64.08
CA LEU A 13 -12.26 -2.00 63.33
C LEU A 13 -10.77 -1.93 62.94
N LYS A 14 -10.19 -0.73 62.84
CA LYS A 14 -8.75 -0.56 62.52
C LYS A 14 -7.84 -0.97 63.67
N GLU A 15 -8.36 -1.02 64.89
CA GLU A 15 -7.59 -1.42 66.08
C GLU A 15 -7.58 -2.95 66.27
N ILE A 16 -8.47 -3.68 65.60
CA ILE A 16 -8.54 -5.13 65.66
C ILE A 16 -7.39 -5.71 64.85
N LYS A 17 -6.36 -6.20 65.55
CA LYS A 17 -5.26 -6.94 64.91
C LYS A 17 -5.80 -8.24 64.31
N PRO A 18 -5.38 -8.60 63.09
CA PRO A 18 -5.83 -9.84 62.47
C PRO A 18 -5.42 -11.04 63.33
N ARG A 19 -6.33 -12.01 63.44
CA ARG A 19 -6.11 -13.25 64.18
C ARG A 19 -4.86 -13.93 63.65
N GLN A 20 -3.89 -14.21 64.52
CA GLN A 20 -2.56 -14.69 64.11
C GLN A 20 -2.64 -16.01 63.32
N GLU A 21 -3.55 -16.90 63.67
CA GLU A 21 -3.82 -18.13 62.92
C GLU A 21 -4.23 -17.88 61.46
N TRP A 22 -5.06 -16.86 61.22
CA TRP A 22 -5.44 -16.47 59.86
C TRP A 22 -4.26 -15.88 59.09
N VAL A 23 -3.41 -15.09 59.73
CA VAL A 23 -2.20 -14.51 59.10
C VAL A 23 -1.21 -15.62 58.73
N VAL A 24 -1.00 -16.60 59.63
CA VAL A 24 -0.11 -17.74 59.37
C VAL A 24 -0.67 -18.64 58.27
N LEU A 25 -1.96 -18.96 58.30
CA LEU A 25 -2.61 -19.73 57.23
C LEU A 25 -2.53 -19.01 55.89
N THR A 26 -2.75 -17.70 55.86
CA THR A 26 -2.68 -16.91 54.62
C THR A 26 -1.24 -16.84 54.10
N ARG A 27 -0.26 -16.69 55.00
CA ARG A 27 1.16 -16.71 54.64
C ARG A 27 1.56 -18.09 54.09
N GLN A 28 1.16 -19.17 54.75
CA GLN A 28 1.38 -20.53 54.23
C GLN A 28 0.74 -20.73 52.86
N ARG A 29 -0.49 -20.24 52.65
CA ARG A 29 -1.18 -20.34 51.35
C ARG A 29 -0.57 -19.48 50.25
N LEU A 30 0.05 -18.35 50.59
CA LEU A 30 0.76 -17.48 49.65
C LEU A 30 2.14 -18.02 49.27
N PHE A 31 2.80 -18.73 50.20
CA PHE A 31 4.16 -19.27 50.01
C PHE A 31 4.16 -20.77 49.64
N GLU A 32 3.02 -21.46 49.68
CA GLU A 32 2.85 -22.72 48.96
C GLU A 32 2.82 -22.42 47.45
N GLU A 33 3.95 -22.68 46.78
CA GLU A 33 4.17 -22.62 45.32
C GLU A 33 3.19 -23.51 44.51
N LYS A 34 2.26 -24.20 45.19
CA LYS A 34 1.23 -25.09 44.62
C LYS A 34 -0.22 -24.66 44.96
N ALA A 35 -0.44 -23.51 45.60
CA ALA A 35 -1.78 -23.04 45.95
C ALA A 35 -2.61 -22.57 44.73
N PHE A 36 -1.97 -22.39 43.58
CA PHE A 36 -2.63 -22.52 42.29
C PHE A 36 -2.29 -23.92 41.77
N GLY A 37 -3.28 -24.82 41.77
CA GLY A 37 -3.13 -26.14 41.15
C GLY A 37 -2.67 -26.03 39.69
N PRO A 38 -2.20 -27.13 39.07
CA PRO A 38 -1.80 -27.09 37.67
C PRO A 38 -2.96 -26.53 36.84
N ILE A 39 -2.74 -25.34 36.29
CA ILE A 39 -3.62 -24.75 35.30
C ILE A 39 -3.70 -25.79 34.18
N PRO A 40 -4.89 -26.26 33.77
CA PRO A 40 -5.02 -27.29 32.75
C PRO A 40 -4.18 -26.89 31.53
N GLU A 41 -3.33 -27.81 31.10
CA GLU A 41 -2.26 -27.62 30.10
C GLU A 41 -2.75 -26.97 28.80
N GLN A 42 -4.06 -27.03 28.53
CA GLN A 42 -4.75 -26.36 27.43
C GLN A 42 -4.91 -24.83 27.56
N THR A 43 -4.39 -24.20 28.61
CA THR A 43 -4.45 -22.74 28.83
C THR A 43 -3.09 -22.10 29.08
N ARG A 44 -1.99 -22.84 28.91
CA ARG A 44 -0.65 -22.25 28.89
C ARG A 44 -0.38 -21.67 27.50
N TYR A 45 -0.90 -20.47 27.24
CA TYR A 45 -0.32 -19.61 26.20
C TYR A 45 1.02 -19.14 26.76
N GLU A 46 2.10 -19.80 26.35
CA GLU A 46 3.43 -19.20 26.44
C GLU A 46 3.42 -18.00 25.49
N VAL A 47 3.02 -16.84 26.03
CA VAL A 47 3.27 -15.57 25.35
C VAL A 47 4.79 -15.40 25.35
N ASN A 48 5.41 -15.82 24.26
CA ASN A 48 6.82 -15.63 24.05
C ASN A 48 7.07 -14.14 23.79
N LEU A 49 7.30 -13.37 24.86
CA LEU A 49 7.60 -11.93 24.82
C LEU A 49 8.89 -11.58 24.07
N GLN A 50 9.62 -12.56 23.54
CA GLN A 50 10.80 -12.34 22.72
C GLN A 50 10.46 -12.12 21.23
N LYS A 51 9.25 -12.49 20.76
CA LYS A 51 8.73 -12.15 19.42
C LYS A 51 7.78 -10.96 19.49
N GLY A 52 8.27 -9.83 19.98
CA GLY A 52 7.57 -8.55 19.93
C GLY A 52 7.39 -8.08 18.49
N GLY A 53 6.23 -8.37 17.90
CA GLY A 53 5.86 -7.91 16.58
C GLY A 53 4.40 -8.22 16.27
N PHE A 54 3.86 -7.50 15.30
CA PHE A 54 2.50 -7.60 14.74
C PHE A 54 1.93 -9.04 14.65
N TRP A 55 2.81 -10.02 14.43
CA TRP A 55 2.47 -11.45 14.34
C TRP A 55 2.00 -12.10 15.65
N ALA A 56 2.56 -11.72 16.81
CA ALA A 56 2.07 -12.20 18.11
C ALA A 56 0.68 -11.63 18.44
N THR A 57 0.37 -10.43 17.95
CA THR A 57 -0.96 -9.80 18.05
C THR A 57 -1.96 -10.52 17.16
N ILE A 58 -1.56 -10.89 15.94
CA ILE A 58 -2.39 -11.64 14.98
C ILE A 58 -2.69 -13.05 15.48
N GLU A 59 -1.71 -13.79 16.02
CA GLU A 59 -1.92 -15.14 16.59
C GLU A 59 -2.87 -15.13 17.80
N GLY A 60 -2.75 -14.13 18.67
CA GLY A 60 -3.66 -13.93 19.80
C GLY A 60 -5.10 -13.64 19.36
N ILE A 61 -5.27 -12.78 18.35
CA ILE A 61 -6.58 -12.46 17.76
C ILE A 61 -7.17 -13.69 17.06
N ALA A 62 -6.39 -14.44 16.29
CA ALA A 62 -6.85 -15.63 15.57
C ALA A 62 -7.30 -16.74 16.54
N SER A 63 -6.56 -16.95 17.63
CA SER A 63 -6.90 -17.92 18.69
C SER A 63 -8.16 -17.51 19.46
N PHE A 64 -8.32 -16.21 19.74
CA PHE A 64 -9.54 -15.66 20.33
C PHE A 64 -10.74 -15.83 19.37
N MET A 65 -10.59 -15.53 18.08
CA MET A 65 -11.63 -15.70 17.06
C MET A 65 -12.06 -17.17 16.93
N ALA A 66 -11.12 -18.11 16.84
CA ALA A 66 -11.40 -19.54 16.72
C ALA A 66 -12.19 -20.10 17.91
N ARG A 67 -11.91 -19.63 19.13
CA ARG A 67 -12.60 -20.07 20.36
C ARG A 67 -13.94 -19.34 20.58
N SER A 68 -14.04 -18.12 20.08
CA SER A 68 -15.22 -17.25 20.21
C SER A 68 -16.31 -17.60 19.18
N LEU A 69 -15.93 -18.04 17.98
CA LEU A 69 -16.84 -18.50 16.90
C LEU A 69 -17.73 -19.70 17.27
N GLN A 70 -17.34 -20.49 18.29
CA GLN A 70 -18.13 -21.63 18.76
C GLN A 70 -19.32 -21.23 19.66
N LYS A 71 -19.42 -19.95 20.05
CA LYS A 71 -20.50 -19.44 20.90
C LYS A 71 -21.41 -18.50 20.10
N PRO A 72 -22.73 -18.77 20.00
CA PRO A 72 -23.64 -17.92 19.21
C PRO A 72 -23.70 -16.46 19.70
N ALA A 73 -23.32 -16.19 20.95
CA ALA A 73 -23.24 -14.85 21.53
C ALA A 73 -22.17 -13.95 20.87
N PHE A 74 -21.19 -14.51 20.17
CA PHE A 74 -20.12 -13.73 19.53
C PHE A 74 -20.30 -13.55 18.02
N VAL A 75 -21.27 -14.25 17.42
CA VAL A 75 -21.61 -14.10 15.99
C VAL A 75 -22.06 -12.67 15.69
N ILE A 76 -22.91 -12.08 16.54
CA ILE A 76 -23.42 -10.70 16.37
C ILE A 76 -22.33 -9.64 16.52
N PRO A 77 -21.48 -9.60 17.57
CA PRO A 77 -20.40 -8.61 17.65
C PRO A 77 -19.34 -8.79 16.57
N MET A 78 -19.09 -10.03 16.09
CA MET A 78 -18.18 -10.27 14.96
C MET A 78 -18.77 -9.79 13.63
N LEU A 79 -20.06 -10.06 13.37
CA LEU A 79 -20.79 -9.47 12.24
C LEU A 79 -20.83 -7.94 12.34
N ALA A 80 -21.05 -7.38 13.53
CA ALA A 80 -21.02 -5.95 13.76
C ALA A 80 -19.62 -5.35 13.47
N LEU A 81 -18.54 -6.06 13.82
CA LEU A 81 -17.17 -5.67 13.48
C LEU A 81 -16.91 -5.75 11.96
N ILE A 82 -17.44 -6.76 11.27
CA ILE A 82 -17.30 -6.89 9.81
C ILE A 82 -18.13 -5.80 9.10
N VAL A 83 -19.34 -5.52 9.55
CA VAL A 83 -20.21 -4.49 8.97
C VAL A 83 -19.67 -3.08 9.28
N ALA A 84 -19.29 -2.81 10.53
CA ALA A 84 -18.64 -1.55 10.91
C ALA A 84 -17.29 -1.39 10.21
N GLY A 85 -16.52 -2.47 10.11
CA GLY A 85 -15.27 -2.53 9.35
C GLY A 85 -15.47 -2.30 7.85
N GLY A 86 -16.56 -2.80 7.27
CA GLY A 86 -16.94 -2.56 5.87
C GLY A 86 -17.28 -1.10 5.61
N GLY A 87 -17.98 -0.43 6.54
CA GLY A 87 -18.28 1.00 6.46
C GLY A 87 -17.02 1.88 6.54
N VAL A 88 -16.13 1.58 7.49
CA VAL A 88 -14.83 2.28 7.62
C VAL A 88 -13.93 1.99 6.42
N GLY A 89 -13.94 0.76 5.89
CA GLY A 89 -13.19 0.35 4.71
C GLY A 89 -13.60 1.13 3.46
N ARG A 90 -14.91 1.32 3.22
CA ARG A 90 -15.40 2.13 2.09
C ARG A 90 -14.99 3.60 2.24
N ALA A 91 -15.20 4.19 3.41
CA ALA A 91 -14.84 5.59 3.65
C ALA A 91 -13.32 5.83 3.57
N ALA A 92 -12.50 4.84 3.95
CA ALA A 92 -11.07 4.87 3.72
C ALA A 92 -10.75 4.76 2.22
N TYR A 93 -11.37 3.85 1.48
CA TYR A 93 -11.12 3.67 0.04
C TYR A 93 -11.40 4.95 -0.78
N GLU A 94 -12.48 5.67 -0.45
CA GLU A 94 -12.85 6.95 -1.08
C GLU A 94 -12.03 8.15 -0.58
N SER A 95 -11.17 7.96 0.43
CA SER A 95 -10.40 9.06 0.99
C SER A 95 -9.27 9.52 0.06
N LEU A 96 -9.08 10.84 0.00
CA LEU A 96 -8.01 11.48 -0.76
C LEU A 96 -6.82 11.81 0.13
N PRO A 97 -5.60 11.98 -0.43
CA PRO A 97 -4.44 12.44 0.33
C PRO A 97 -4.80 13.66 1.18
N GLY A 98 -4.52 13.60 2.48
CA GLY A 98 -4.85 14.66 3.45
C GLY A 98 -6.20 14.50 4.18
N ASP A 99 -7.05 13.57 3.74
CA ASP A 99 -8.25 13.19 4.48
C ASP A 99 -7.90 12.30 5.69
N LYS A 100 -8.73 12.32 6.74
CA LYS A 100 -8.44 11.64 8.02
C LYS A 100 -8.22 10.13 7.89
N LEU A 101 -8.92 9.48 6.95
CA LEU A 101 -8.86 8.03 6.75
C LEU A 101 -7.85 7.62 5.66
N PHE A 102 -7.18 8.57 5.02
CA PHE A 102 -6.17 8.29 3.99
C PHE A 102 -5.03 7.37 4.45
N PRO A 103 -4.49 7.52 5.69
CA PRO A 103 -3.46 6.60 6.17
C PRO A 103 -3.91 5.13 6.17
N ILE A 104 -5.21 4.86 6.36
CA ILE A 104 -5.77 3.51 6.32
C ILE A 104 -5.77 2.97 4.88
N LYS A 105 -6.18 3.80 3.91
CA LYS A 105 -6.11 3.46 2.47
C LYS A 105 -4.67 3.17 2.05
N ALA A 106 -3.75 4.07 2.36
CA ALA A 106 -2.33 3.93 2.01
C ALA A 106 -1.71 2.66 2.63
N ALA A 107 -2.05 2.34 3.89
CA ALA A 107 -1.58 1.11 4.53
C ALA A 107 -2.13 -0.15 3.83
N ALA A 108 -3.42 -0.17 3.47
CA ALA A 108 -4.03 -1.29 2.76
C ALA A 108 -3.36 -1.50 1.39
N GLU A 109 -3.13 -0.44 0.63
CA GLU A 109 -2.45 -0.48 -0.67
C GLU A 109 -1.00 -1.01 -0.57
N GLN A 110 -0.25 -0.59 0.47
CA GLN A 110 1.10 -1.09 0.71
C GLN A 110 1.11 -2.59 1.05
N VAL A 111 0.10 -3.09 1.76
CA VAL A 111 -0.06 -4.53 1.99
C VAL A 111 -0.24 -5.23 0.64
N TYR A 112 -1.14 -4.77 -0.22
CA TYR A 112 -1.33 -5.38 -1.54
C TYR A 112 -0.05 -5.39 -2.38
N LEU A 113 0.75 -4.31 -2.35
CA LEU A 113 2.03 -4.27 -3.05
C LEU A 113 3.06 -5.25 -2.49
N ARG A 114 3.10 -5.42 -1.17
CA ARG A 114 4.06 -6.33 -0.52
C ARG A 114 3.77 -7.80 -0.78
N PHE A 115 2.50 -8.13 -0.99
CA PHE A 115 2.04 -9.49 -1.29
C PHE A 115 1.92 -9.76 -2.80
N ALA A 116 2.15 -8.76 -3.66
CA ALA A 116 2.24 -8.97 -5.09
C ALA A 116 3.52 -9.76 -5.44
N GLY A 117 3.40 -10.72 -6.36
CA GLY A 117 4.56 -11.45 -6.88
C GLY A 117 5.53 -10.53 -7.63
N GLU A 118 6.80 -10.94 -7.76
CA GLU A 118 7.85 -10.14 -8.44
C GLU A 118 7.46 -9.74 -9.87
N GLU A 119 6.73 -10.60 -10.59
CA GLU A 119 6.25 -10.32 -11.94
C GLU A 119 5.08 -9.33 -11.98
N GLU A 120 4.18 -9.36 -11.00
CA GLU A 120 3.00 -8.47 -10.95
C GLU A 120 3.32 -7.10 -10.35
N ARG A 121 4.39 -7.02 -9.56
CA ARG A 121 4.73 -5.84 -8.78
C ARG A 121 4.93 -4.58 -9.64
N PRO A 122 5.64 -4.59 -10.78
CA PRO A 122 5.77 -3.40 -11.63
C PRO A 122 4.42 -2.89 -12.13
N ALA A 123 3.51 -3.79 -12.53
CA ALA A 123 2.17 -3.43 -12.98
C ALA A 123 1.32 -2.83 -11.84
N ARG A 124 1.47 -3.33 -10.60
CA ARG A 124 0.79 -2.80 -9.42
C ARG A 124 1.33 -1.44 -9.00
N GLU A 125 2.65 -1.25 -9.04
CA GLU A 125 3.28 0.04 -8.78
C GLU A 125 2.82 1.09 -9.80
N PHE A 126 2.74 0.70 -11.07
CA PHE A 126 2.17 1.53 -12.14
C PHE A 126 0.70 1.90 -11.89
N ALA A 127 -0.14 0.93 -11.55
CA ALA A 127 -1.54 1.18 -11.20
C ALA A 127 -1.68 2.12 -9.99
N LEU A 128 -0.77 1.99 -9.00
CA LEU A 128 -0.77 2.90 -7.85
C LEU A 128 -0.44 4.32 -8.26
N ALA A 129 0.55 4.59 -9.12
CA ALA A 129 0.82 5.97 -9.52
C ALA A 129 -0.31 6.58 -10.36
N GLN A 130 -0.95 5.82 -11.24
CA GLN A 130 -2.17 6.27 -11.93
C GLN A 130 -3.26 6.64 -10.91
N GLN A 131 -3.46 5.79 -9.89
CA GLN A 131 -4.40 6.10 -8.81
C GLN A 131 -3.99 7.38 -8.04
N ARG A 132 -2.69 7.60 -7.81
CA ARG A 132 -2.20 8.80 -7.11
C ARG A 132 -2.40 10.05 -7.95
N LEU A 133 -2.25 9.95 -9.27
CA LEU A 133 -2.57 11.02 -10.22
C LEU A 133 -4.07 11.31 -10.25
N ALA A 134 -4.92 10.28 -10.26
CA ALA A 134 -6.37 10.43 -10.17
C ALA A 134 -6.81 11.04 -8.83
N ASP A 135 -6.17 10.64 -7.72
CA ASP A 135 -6.40 11.24 -6.40
C ASP A 135 -5.98 12.73 -6.40
N LEU A 136 -4.87 13.09 -7.04
CA LEU A 136 -4.43 14.47 -7.21
C LEU A 136 -5.42 15.29 -8.05
N ARG A 137 -5.88 14.74 -9.18
CA ARG A 137 -6.94 15.34 -10.00
C ARG A 137 -8.20 15.60 -9.20
N ALA A 138 -8.66 14.61 -8.44
CA ALA A 138 -9.83 14.73 -7.59
C ALA A 138 -9.66 15.80 -6.50
N VAL A 139 -8.47 15.90 -5.89
CA VAL A 139 -8.16 16.98 -4.93
C VAL A 139 -8.24 18.35 -5.59
N ALA A 140 -7.72 18.49 -6.81
CA ALA A 140 -7.77 19.72 -7.59
C ALA A 140 -9.20 20.11 -7.97
N GLU A 141 -9.96 19.19 -8.57
CA GLU A 141 -11.34 19.41 -9.01
C GLU A 141 -12.28 19.72 -7.82
N GLN A 142 -12.06 19.09 -6.66
CA GLN A 142 -12.83 19.35 -5.44
C GLN A 142 -12.38 20.61 -4.69
N ASN A 143 -11.42 21.38 -5.22
CA ASN A 143 -10.84 22.57 -4.59
C ASN A 143 -10.34 22.32 -3.15
N LYS A 144 -9.83 21.11 -2.86
CA LYS A 144 -9.26 20.77 -1.56
C LYS A 144 -7.82 21.30 -1.45
N VAL A 145 -7.64 22.62 -1.51
CA VAL A 145 -6.32 23.28 -1.57
C VAL A 145 -5.37 22.83 -0.46
N LYS A 146 -5.88 22.63 0.76
CA LYS A 146 -5.08 22.16 1.91
C LYS A 146 -4.51 20.73 1.72
N ASN A 147 -5.11 19.94 0.83
CA ASN A 147 -4.73 18.55 0.54
C ASN A 147 -3.73 18.47 -0.64
N LEU A 148 -3.65 19.50 -1.49
CA LEU A 148 -2.81 19.52 -2.69
C LEU A 148 -1.34 19.20 -2.41
N PRO A 149 -0.66 19.79 -1.41
CA PRO A 149 0.76 19.51 -1.18
C PRO A 149 1.04 18.03 -0.88
N LEU A 150 0.13 17.38 -0.14
CA LEU A 150 0.27 15.96 0.16
C LEU A 150 -0.08 15.10 -1.06
N ALA A 151 -1.11 15.46 -1.84
CA ALA A 151 -1.45 14.74 -3.06
C ALA A 151 -0.34 14.80 -4.12
N ILE A 152 0.30 15.96 -4.31
CA ILE A 152 1.45 16.13 -5.20
C ILE A 152 2.60 15.25 -4.74
N ARG A 153 2.95 15.32 -3.45
CA ARG A 153 4.04 14.50 -2.88
C ARG A 153 3.79 13.00 -3.03
N GLU A 154 2.56 12.54 -2.81
CA GLU A 154 2.19 11.13 -2.99
C GLU A 154 2.30 10.71 -4.46
N PHE A 155 1.91 11.56 -5.41
CA PHE A 155 2.11 11.30 -6.84
C PHE A 155 3.60 11.26 -7.20
N GLU A 156 4.38 12.27 -6.83
CA GLU A 156 5.81 12.36 -7.13
C GLU A 156 6.60 11.16 -6.57
N ALA A 157 6.29 10.74 -5.33
CA ALA A 157 6.93 9.57 -4.72
C ALA A 157 6.65 8.27 -5.47
N ASN A 158 5.45 8.10 -6.04
CA ASN A 158 5.11 6.91 -6.82
C ASN A 158 5.61 7.02 -8.27
N ALA A 159 5.60 8.22 -8.85
CA ALA A 159 6.20 8.50 -10.16
C ALA A 159 7.72 8.23 -10.16
N SER A 160 8.43 8.58 -9.07
CA SER A 160 9.86 8.28 -8.91
C SER A 160 10.13 6.78 -8.99
N LYS A 161 9.37 5.97 -8.22
CA LYS A 161 9.54 4.50 -8.20
C LYS A 161 9.35 3.87 -9.58
N ILE A 162 8.33 4.34 -10.30
CA ILE A 162 8.05 3.85 -11.65
C ILE A 162 9.14 4.30 -12.62
N SER A 163 9.63 5.53 -12.50
CA SER A 163 10.72 6.04 -13.35
C SER A 163 11.99 5.22 -13.14
N GLU A 164 12.34 4.94 -11.88
CA GLU A 164 13.44 4.06 -11.50
C GLU A 164 13.25 2.63 -12.04
N GLY A 165 12.06 2.05 -11.88
CA GLY A 165 11.73 0.73 -12.42
C GLY A 165 11.80 0.69 -13.95
N PHE A 166 11.32 1.74 -14.63
CA PHE A 166 11.39 1.86 -16.07
C PHE A 166 12.84 1.94 -16.57
N LEU A 167 13.67 2.77 -15.93
CA LEU A 167 15.10 2.86 -16.21
C LEU A 167 15.77 1.49 -16.12
N GLN A 168 15.49 0.72 -15.06
CA GLN A 168 16.02 -0.63 -14.89
C GLN A 168 15.55 -1.60 -15.99
N ILE A 169 14.30 -1.49 -16.44
CA ILE A 169 13.78 -2.33 -17.53
C ILE A 169 14.46 -1.97 -18.85
N VAL A 170 14.60 -0.67 -19.16
CA VAL A 170 15.30 -0.21 -20.37
C VAL A 170 16.75 -0.71 -20.39
N GLU A 171 17.43 -0.70 -19.24
CA GLU A 171 18.84 -1.11 -19.15
C GLU A 171 19.04 -2.63 -19.20
N ASN A 172 18.16 -3.41 -18.56
CA ASN A 172 18.38 -4.86 -18.39
C ASN A 172 17.53 -5.73 -19.32
N GLN A 173 16.38 -5.24 -19.78
CA GLN A 173 15.37 -6.01 -20.50
C GLN A 173 14.69 -5.15 -21.59
N PRO A 174 15.44 -4.64 -22.60
CA PRO A 174 14.91 -3.72 -23.60
C PRO A 174 13.68 -4.27 -24.35
N SER A 175 13.62 -5.59 -24.57
CA SER A 175 12.45 -6.24 -25.18
C SER A 175 11.15 -6.10 -24.39
N ARG A 176 11.21 -5.97 -23.05
CA ARG A 176 10.03 -5.69 -22.20
C ARG A 176 9.79 -4.18 -22.01
N ALA A 177 10.80 -3.36 -22.31
CA ALA A 177 10.73 -1.93 -22.12
C ALA A 177 9.70 -1.25 -23.03
N LEU A 178 9.42 -1.80 -24.22
CA LEU A 178 8.38 -1.29 -25.12
C LEU A 178 6.97 -1.30 -24.51
N GLN A 179 6.62 -2.31 -23.70
CA GLN A 179 5.32 -2.33 -23.03
C GLN A 179 5.28 -1.32 -21.88
N ALA A 180 6.35 -1.27 -21.08
CA ALA A 180 6.46 -0.35 -19.97
C ALA A 180 6.44 1.11 -20.45
N SER A 181 7.12 1.43 -21.54
CA SER A 181 7.19 2.78 -22.08
C SER A 181 5.83 3.32 -22.51
N ARG A 182 4.94 2.49 -23.07
CA ARG A 182 3.55 2.91 -23.37
C ARG A 182 2.77 3.33 -22.13
N GLN A 183 2.92 2.57 -21.06
CA GLN A 183 2.30 2.89 -19.77
C GLN A 183 2.82 4.25 -19.27
N ILE A 184 4.13 4.48 -19.36
CA ILE A 184 4.75 5.75 -18.98
C ILE A 184 4.25 6.93 -19.82
N VAL A 185 4.20 6.78 -21.14
CA VAL A 185 3.69 7.83 -22.05
C VAL A 185 2.24 8.15 -21.72
N GLN A 186 1.40 7.14 -21.47
CA GLN A 186 0.01 7.38 -21.06
C GLN A 186 -0.06 8.14 -19.74
N LEU A 187 0.76 7.77 -18.76
CA LEU A 187 0.82 8.48 -17.47
C LEU A 187 1.26 9.94 -17.65
N GLN A 188 2.17 10.23 -18.59
CA GLN A 188 2.57 11.60 -18.92
C GLN A 188 1.43 12.39 -19.58
N LYS A 189 0.68 11.78 -20.51
CA LYS A 189 -0.51 12.39 -21.10
C LYS A 189 -1.55 12.74 -20.04
N ASP A 190 -1.86 11.80 -19.16
CA ASP A 190 -2.81 12.02 -18.06
C ASP A 190 -2.29 13.10 -17.09
N LYS A 191 -0.98 13.12 -16.83
CA LYS A 191 -0.31 14.13 -15.99
C LYS A 191 -0.50 15.53 -16.56
N LEU A 192 -0.32 15.71 -17.87
CA LEU A 192 -0.52 17.00 -18.54
C LEU A 192 -1.96 17.52 -18.36
N GLU A 193 -2.98 16.65 -18.40
CA GLU A 193 -4.36 17.06 -18.10
C GLU A 193 -4.49 17.61 -16.68
N VAL A 194 -3.86 16.94 -15.71
CA VAL A 194 -3.90 17.38 -14.31
C VAL A 194 -3.14 18.70 -14.11
N GLU A 195 -2.00 18.89 -14.76
CA GLU A 195 -1.24 20.14 -14.73
C GLU A 195 -2.04 21.31 -15.32
N GLN A 196 -2.83 21.07 -16.38
CA GLN A 196 -3.74 22.07 -16.94
C GLN A 196 -4.82 22.49 -15.93
N ILE A 197 -5.36 21.55 -15.16
CA ILE A 197 -6.33 21.83 -14.09
C ILE A 197 -5.67 22.61 -12.94
N LEU A 198 -4.46 22.19 -12.55
CA LEU A 198 -3.72 22.81 -11.45
C LEU A 198 -3.14 24.19 -11.81
N GLY A 199 -2.89 24.45 -13.10
CA GLY A 199 -2.15 25.63 -13.56
C GLY A 199 -0.68 25.61 -13.13
N ALA A 200 -0.13 24.44 -12.82
CA ALA A 200 1.23 24.26 -12.31
C ALA A 200 1.83 22.95 -12.81
N LYS A 201 3.14 22.97 -13.07
CA LYS A 201 3.92 21.77 -13.41
C LYS A 201 4.30 21.01 -12.14
N ILE A 202 4.32 19.69 -12.24
CA ILE A 202 4.64 18.76 -11.14
C ILE A 202 5.66 17.72 -11.62
N GLY A 203 6.55 17.23 -10.75
CA GLY A 203 7.47 16.13 -11.11
C GLY A 203 8.31 16.34 -12.38
N GLU A 204 8.88 17.53 -12.58
CA GLU A 204 9.72 17.86 -13.76
C GLU A 204 11.00 17.01 -13.82
N GLU A 205 11.57 16.65 -12.65
CA GLU A 205 12.79 15.85 -12.57
C GLU A 205 12.57 14.43 -13.13
N GLN A 206 11.48 13.78 -12.73
CA GLN A 206 11.14 12.43 -13.17
C GLN A 206 10.83 12.40 -14.67
N GLU A 207 10.21 13.46 -15.19
CA GLU A 207 9.87 13.59 -16.61
C GLU A 207 11.11 13.61 -17.51
N GLU A 208 12.15 14.34 -17.12
CA GLU A 208 13.38 14.41 -17.92
C GLU A 208 14.17 13.09 -17.89
N GLU A 209 14.21 12.39 -16.75
CA GLU A 209 14.84 11.07 -16.66
C GLU A 209 14.11 10.01 -17.50
N VAL A 210 12.77 10.00 -17.44
CA VAL A 210 11.93 9.17 -18.30
C VAL A 210 12.15 9.47 -19.77
N ARG A 211 12.28 10.75 -20.13
CA ARG A 211 12.50 11.18 -21.51
C ARG A 211 13.86 10.68 -22.04
N LYS A 212 14.92 10.75 -21.22
CA LYS A 212 16.23 10.18 -21.57
C LYS A 212 16.17 8.66 -21.74
N ALA A 213 15.47 7.96 -20.85
CA ALA A 213 15.27 6.51 -20.93
C ALA A 213 14.54 6.12 -22.21
N THR A 214 13.46 6.84 -22.53
CA THR A 214 12.65 6.65 -23.74
C THR A 214 13.47 6.85 -25.00
N ARG A 215 14.29 7.92 -25.06
CA ARG A 215 15.25 8.14 -26.15
C ARG A 215 16.16 6.92 -26.35
N ARG A 216 16.80 6.45 -25.27
CA ARG A 216 17.73 5.31 -25.34
C ARG A 216 17.04 4.06 -25.86
N LEU A 217 15.82 3.79 -25.41
CA LEU A 217 15.01 2.66 -25.89
C LEU A 217 14.70 2.80 -27.38
N VAL A 218 14.22 3.96 -27.82
CA VAL A 218 13.90 4.22 -29.24
C VAL A 218 15.13 4.03 -30.13
N GLU A 219 16.28 4.57 -29.73
CA GLU A 219 17.54 4.41 -30.47
C GLU A 219 17.97 2.94 -30.56
N TYR A 220 17.82 2.18 -29.47
CA TYR A 220 18.09 0.74 -29.44
C TYR A 220 17.18 -0.04 -30.41
N GLU A 221 15.87 0.21 -30.35
CA GLU A 221 14.88 -0.48 -31.17
C GLU A 221 15.03 -0.14 -32.66
N LEU A 222 15.28 1.14 -33.00
CA LEU A 222 15.54 1.52 -34.38
C LEU A 222 16.80 0.83 -34.93
N GLY A 223 17.89 0.81 -34.16
CA GLY A 223 19.11 0.12 -34.57
C GLY A 223 18.90 -1.38 -34.78
N PHE A 224 18.03 -2.01 -33.99
CA PHE A 224 17.63 -3.41 -34.22
C PHE A 224 16.79 -3.57 -35.49
N LEU A 225 15.81 -2.68 -35.71
CA LEU A 225 14.92 -2.72 -36.88
C LEU A 225 15.65 -2.45 -38.20
N GLU A 226 16.72 -1.65 -38.20
CA GLU A 226 17.57 -1.44 -39.39
C GLU A 226 18.19 -2.74 -39.93
N THR A 227 18.38 -3.74 -39.06
CA THR A 227 18.97 -5.03 -39.43
C THR A 227 17.95 -6.05 -39.92
N ARG A 228 16.65 -5.74 -39.81
CA ARG A 228 15.56 -6.66 -40.17
C ARG A 228 15.04 -6.43 -41.58
N SER A 229 14.52 -7.50 -42.18
CA SER A 229 13.66 -7.43 -43.36
C SER A 229 12.28 -6.94 -42.93
N LEU A 230 11.88 -5.75 -43.39
CA LEU A 230 10.58 -5.16 -43.11
C LEU A 230 9.64 -5.32 -44.31
N THR A 231 8.34 -5.50 -44.06
CA THR A 231 7.31 -5.38 -45.10
C THR A 231 7.17 -3.93 -45.57
N GLU A 232 6.46 -3.69 -46.67
CA GLU A 232 6.26 -2.35 -47.21
C GLU A 232 5.52 -1.44 -46.21
N GLU A 233 4.53 -1.97 -45.49
CA GLU A 233 3.82 -1.25 -44.42
C GLU A 233 4.72 -0.98 -43.21
N GLN A 234 5.53 -1.96 -42.81
CA GLN A 234 6.50 -1.80 -41.71
C GLN A 234 7.60 -0.78 -42.07
N ALA A 235 8.03 -0.73 -43.33
CA ALA A 235 9.03 0.23 -43.79
C ALA A 235 8.48 1.67 -43.69
N VAL A 236 7.21 1.89 -44.02
CA VAL A 236 6.56 3.21 -43.84
C VAL A 236 6.54 3.61 -42.35
N LEU A 237 6.13 2.70 -41.46
CA LEU A 237 6.15 2.95 -40.01
C LEU A 237 7.57 3.23 -39.50
N PHE A 238 8.56 2.50 -40.00
CA PHE A 238 9.96 2.68 -39.64
C PHE A 238 10.51 4.06 -40.08
N GLU A 239 10.19 4.51 -41.29
CA GLU A 239 10.55 5.87 -41.75
C GLU A 239 9.86 6.95 -40.92
N ASN A 240 8.58 6.77 -40.56
CA ASN A 240 7.87 7.70 -39.68
C ASN A 240 8.48 7.77 -38.28
N ALA A 241 8.93 6.63 -37.75
CA ALA A 241 9.65 6.58 -36.47
C ALA A 241 10.97 7.37 -36.55
N LYS A 242 11.77 7.19 -37.61
CA LYS A 242 13.00 7.96 -37.82
C LYS A 242 12.75 9.46 -37.99
N ALA A 243 11.71 9.83 -38.72
CA ALA A 243 11.31 11.23 -38.88
C ALA A 243 10.93 11.86 -37.53
N SER A 244 10.22 11.12 -36.67
CA SER A 244 9.85 11.56 -35.32
C SER A 244 11.07 11.77 -34.42
N VAL A 245 12.05 10.86 -34.48
CA VAL A 245 13.36 11.04 -33.81
C VAL A 245 14.09 12.28 -34.31
N GLY A 246 14.09 12.53 -35.63
CA GLY A 246 14.67 13.72 -36.23
C GLY A 246 14.02 15.03 -35.76
N ALA A 247 12.73 14.98 -35.40
CA ALA A 247 12.00 16.08 -34.78
C ALA A 247 12.19 16.18 -33.25
N GLY A 248 12.88 15.22 -32.63
CA GLY A 248 13.07 15.14 -31.17
C GLY A 248 11.84 14.63 -30.40
N ASP A 249 10.84 14.08 -31.12
CA ASP A 249 9.63 13.51 -30.57
C ASP A 249 9.77 11.98 -30.41
N TYR A 250 10.37 11.60 -29.28
CA TYR A 250 10.62 10.20 -28.94
C TYR A 250 9.36 9.44 -28.52
N GLU A 251 8.30 10.14 -28.09
CA GLU A 251 7.02 9.51 -27.74
C GLU A 251 6.31 9.04 -29.01
N SER A 252 6.20 9.90 -30.02
CA SER A 252 5.64 9.52 -31.32
C SER A 252 6.48 8.44 -32.01
N ALA A 253 7.82 8.53 -31.93
CA ALA A 253 8.70 7.50 -32.48
C ALA A 253 8.43 6.12 -31.85
N LEU A 254 8.27 6.09 -30.53
CA LEU A 254 7.95 4.88 -29.77
C LEU A 254 6.58 4.30 -30.16
N GLU A 255 5.56 5.15 -30.39
CA GLU A 255 4.25 4.69 -30.86
C GLU A 255 4.36 3.97 -32.22
N TYR A 256 5.10 4.53 -33.18
CA TYR A 256 5.34 3.87 -34.47
C TYR A 256 6.10 2.55 -34.33
N ILE A 257 7.16 2.51 -33.51
CA ILE A 257 7.91 1.29 -33.21
C ILE A 257 6.99 0.23 -32.58
N TRP A 258 6.11 0.62 -31.67
CA TRP A 258 5.18 -0.31 -31.06
C TRP A 258 4.20 -0.90 -32.08
N ILE A 259 3.59 -0.08 -32.94
CA ILE A 259 2.68 -0.56 -33.99
C ILE A 259 3.42 -1.53 -34.91
N LEU A 260 4.65 -1.18 -35.32
CA LEU A 260 5.51 -2.03 -36.12
C LEU A 260 5.78 -3.38 -35.43
N SER A 261 6.06 -3.37 -34.12
CA SER A 261 6.33 -4.59 -33.35
C SER A 261 5.12 -5.53 -33.25
N GLN A 262 3.90 -5.00 -33.29
CA GLN A 262 2.67 -5.80 -33.24
C GLN A 262 2.35 -6.45 -34.58
N GLY A 263 2.54 -5.74 -35.68
CA GLY A 263 2.35 -6.32 -37.03
C GLY A 263 3.28 -7.51 -37.31
N ALA A 264 4.42 -7.60 -36.60
CA ALA A 264 5.33 -8.74 -36.69
C ALA A 264 4.90 -9.98 -35.87
N GLN A 265 3.91 -9.85 -34.96
CA GLN A 265 3.40 -10.97 -34.16
C GLN A 265 2.24 -11.72 -34.84
N ASP A 266 1.51 -11.09 -35.76
CA ASP A 266 0.40 -11.72 -36.49
C ASP A 266 0.87 -12.60 -37.68
N GLU A 267 2.15 -12.54 -38.06
CA GLU A 267 2.74 -13.35 -39.14
C GLU A 267 3.50 -14.60 -38.65
N SER A 268 3.50 -14.90 -37.35
CA SER A 268 4.11 -16.10 -36.73
C SER A 268 3.08 -17.13 -36.27
#